data_AF-A0A4R9VD40-F1
#
_entry.id   AF-A0A4R9VD40-F1
#
_cell.length_a   1.000
_cell.length_b   1.000
_cell.length_c   1.000
_cell.angle_alpha   90.00
_cell.angle_beta   90.00
_cell.angle_gamma   90.00
#
_symmetry.space_group_name_H-M   'P 1'
#
loop_
_entity.id
_entity.type
_entity.pdbx_description
1 polymer ?
#
loop_
_entity_poly.entity_id
_entity_poly.type
_entity_poly.pdbx_seq_one_letter_code
_entity_poly.pdbx_strand_id
1 'polypeptide(L)'
;QQRWAPRERDTLVRDLKSEIEILWMTGELRLERPSVEREIAWGLHFFREVIFEATTQLYETLEGALRRHYPQHDLKTPSFMRYGSWIGGDRDGNPYVTAKITAFALSECRNAAIEWYREKVRRL
;
A
#
# COMPACT_ATOMS: atom_id res chain seq x y z
N GLN A 1 -2.21 30.14 2.51
CA GLN A 1 -1.21 29.70 3.52
C GLN A 1 -1.93 29.54 4.84
N GLN A 2 -1.94 28.33 5.40
CA GLN A 2 -2.55 28.08 6.71
C GLN A 2 -1.61 28.63 7.78
N ARG A 3 -2.03 29.70 8.48
CA ARG A 3 -1.29 30.30 9.59
C ARG A 3 -1.75 29.61 10.87
N TRP A 4 -0.94 28.69 11.40
CA TRP A 4 -1.19 28.05 12.69
C TRP A 4 -1.06 29.04 13.83
N ALA A 5 -1.93 28.94 14.84
CA ALA A 5 -1.77 29.65 16.10
C ALA A 5 -0.50 29.16 16.81
N PRO A 6 0.14 29.99 17.66
CA PRO A 6 1.36 29.61 18.37
C PRO A 6 1.25 28.28 19.12
N ARG A 7 0.12 28.04 19.81
CA ARG A 7 -0.14 26.78 20.53
C ARG A 7 -0.23 25.55 19.61
N GLU A 8 -0.86 25.70 18.45
CA GLU A 8 -0.97 24.62 17.46
C GLU A 8 0.40 24.27 16.90
N ARG A 9 1.22 25.29 16.59
CA ARG A 9 2.60 25.10 16.16
C ARG A 9 3.43 24.38 17.22
N ASP A 10 3.33 24.78 18.48
CA ASP A 10 4.09 24.15 19.57
C ASP A 10 3.69 22.68 19.78
N THR A 11 2.41 22.36 19.57
CA THR A 11 1.89 20.98 19.62
C THR A 11 2.46 20.16 18.45
N LEU A 12 2.34 20.64 17.21
CA LEU A 12 2.89 19.96 16.03
C LEU A 12 4.40 19.73 16.13
N VAL A 13 5.15 20.70 16.66
CA VAL A 13 6.60 20.56 16.88
C VAL A 13 6.90 19.50 17.93
N ARG A 14 6.07 19.39 18.98
CA ARG A 14 6.22 18.36 20.01
C ARG A 14 5.94 16.97 19.43
N ASP A 15 4.84 16.82 18.69
CA ASP A 15 4.46 15.56 18.08
C ASP A 15 5.54 15.10 17.08
N LEU A 16 6.04 16.01 16.23
CA LEU A 16 7.15 15.72 15.32
C LEU A 16 8.42 15.26 16.05
N LYS A 17 8.75 15.88 17.18
CA LYS A 17 9.90 15.44 18.01
C LYS A 17 9.68 14.04 18.55
N SER A 18 8.48 13.73 19.05
CA SER A 18 8.15 12.39 19.53
C SER A 18 8.26 11.34 18.42
N GLU A 19 7.80 11.63 17.20
CA GLU A 19 7.97 10.72 16.05
C GLU A 19 9.45 10.50 15.70
N ILE A 20 10.27 11.56 15.71
CA ILE A 20 11.72 11.45 15.49
C ILE A 20 12.38 10.60 16.59
N GLU A 21 11.99 10.80 17.85
CA GLU A 21 12.49 10.02 18.98
C GLU A 21 12.11 8.54 18.86
N ILE A 22 10.87 8.24 18.46
CA ILE A 22 10.43 6.87 18.18
C ILE A 22 11.32 6.25 17.10
N LEU A 23 11.46 6.91 15.95
CA LEU A 23 12.29 6.41 14.84
C LEU A 23 13.75 6.18 15.27
N TRP A 24 14.31 7.07 16.10
CA TRP A 24 15.67 6.96 16.61
C TRP A 24 15.83 5.79 17.60
N MET A 25 14.86 5.60 18.50
CA MET A 25 14.91 4.55 19.52
C MET A 25 14.57 3.16 18.98
N THR A 26 13.65 3.08 18.02
CA THR A 26 13.23 1.79 17.44
C THR A 26 14.14 1.33 16.31
N GLY A 27 14.95 2.24 15.74
CA GLY A 27 16.00 2.00 14.76
C GLY A 27 15.82 0.71 13.95
N GLU A 28 15.12 0.78 12.81
CA GLU A 28 15.02 -0.35 11.88
C GLU A 28 16.35 -0.62 11.16
N LEU A 29 17.45 -0.71 11.90
CA LEU A 29 18.69 -1.24 11.38
C LEU A 29 18.52 -2.76 11.27
N ARG A 30 18.27 -3.24 10.06
CA ARG A 30 18.27 -4.68 9.79
C ARG A 30 19.71 -5.18 9.87
N LEU A 31 20.06 -5.77 11.01
CA LEU A 31 21.37 -6.39 11.24
C LEU A 31 21.63 -7.59 10.33
N GLU A 32 20.55 -8.22 9.83
CA GLU A 32 20.60 -9.36 8.93
C GLU A 32 19.74 -9.11 7.68
N ARG A 33 20.16 -9.71 6.56
CA ARG A 33 19.38 -9.68 5.32
C ARG A 33 18.02 -10.34 5.58
N PRO A 34 16.89 -9.68 5.26
CA PRO A 34 15.58 -10.27 5.43
C PRO A 34 15.43 -11.52 4.56
N SER A 35 14.64 -12.48 5.02
CA SER A 35 14.24 -13.60 4.18
C SER A 35 13.29 -13.12 3.08
N VAL A 36 13.20 -13.86 1.98
CA VAL A 36 12.32 -13.51 0.86
C VAL A 36 10.85 -13.49 1.32
N GLU A 37 10.45 -14.36 2.24
CA GLU A 37 9.10 -14.36 2.83
C GLU A 37 8.80 -13.06 3.58
N ARG A 38 9.78 -12.51 4.31
CA ARG A 38 9.62 -11.21 4.97
C ARG A 38 9.51 -10.08 3.95
N GLU A 39 10.25 -10.13 2.86
CA GLU A 39 10.11 -9.15 1.78
C GLU A 39 8.72 -9.23 1.12
N ILE A 40 8.19 -10.44 0.89
CA ILE A 40 6.82 -10.65 0.38
C ILE A 40 5.80 -10.04 1.33
N ALA A 41 5.91 -10.33 2.64
CA ALA A 41 5.01 -9.80 3.65
C ALA A 41 5.07 -8.27 3.72
N TRP A 42 6.27 -7.69 3.65
CA TRP A 42 6.45 -6.24 3.65
C TRP A 42 5.90 -5.58 2.38
N GLY A 43 6.08 -6.19 1.21
CA GLY A 43 5.45 -5.73 -0.02
C GLY A 43 3.92 -5.72 0.07
N LEU A 44 3.34 -6.80 0.61
CA LEU A 44 1.89 -6.91 0.80
C LEU A 44 1.34 -6.00 1.90
N HIS A 45 2.17 -5.57 2.86
CA HIS A 45 1.77 -4.58 3.86
C HIS A 45 1.30 -3.28 3.19
N PHE A 46 2.03 -2.76 2.20
CA PHE A 46 1.59 -1.57 1.46
C PHE A 46 0.26 -1.78 0.72
N PHE A 47 0.00 -3.00 0.23
CA PHE A 47 -1.29 -3.33 -0.38
C PHE A 47 -2.43 -3.24 0.61
N ARG A 48 -2.25 -3.84 1.79
CA ARG A 48 -3.23 -3.89 2.87
C ARG A 48 -3.52 -2.52 3.47
N GLU A 49 -2.48 -1.72 3.71
CA GLU A 49 -2.62 -0.43 4.40
C GLU A 49 -3.09 0.71 3.49
N VAL A 50 -2.61 0.74 2.23
CA VAL A 50 -2.75 1.94 1.39
C VAL A 50 -3.28 1.63 -0.01
N ILE A 51 -2.64 0.72 -0.75
CA ILE A 51 -2.83 0.64 -2.21
C ILE A 51 -4.25 0.22 -2.57
N PHE A 52 -4.84 -0.77 -1.88
CA PHE A 52 -6.20 -1.22 -2.22
C PHE A 52 -7.25 -0.13 -2.02
N GLU A 53 -7.16 0.63 -0.92
CA GLU A 53 -8.06 1.73 -0.63
C GLU A 53 -7.86 2.89 -1.61
N ALA A 54 -6.60 3.32 -1.79
CA ALA A 54 -6.25 4.42 -2.69
C ALA A 54 -6.64 4.12 -4.15
N THR A 55 -6.54 2.85 -4.58
CA THR A 55 -7.01 2.42 -5.90
C THR A 55 -8.50 2.69 -6.04
N THR A 56 -9.32 2.27 -5.06
CA THR A 56 -10.77 2.47 -5.11
C THR A 56 -11.13 3.96 -5.19
N GLN A 57 -10.51 4.78 -4.33
CA GLN A 57 -10.72 6.24 -4.32
C GLN A 57 -10.31 6.91 -5.64
N LEU A 58 -9.26 6.42 -6.30
CA LEU A 58 -8.83 6.91 -7.60
C LEU A 58 -9.87 6.64 -8.69
N TYR A 59 -10.43 5.43 -8.74
CA TYR A 59 -11.49 5.08 -9.69
C TYR A 59 -12.75 5.94 -9.43
N GLU A 60 -13.17 6.10 -8.17
CA GLU A 60 -14.32 6.93 -7.81
C GLU A 60 -14.10 8.41 -8.17
N THR A 61 -12.89 8.93 -7.94
CA THR A 61 -12.53 10.31 -8.29
C THR A 61 -12.60 10.51 -9.81
N LEU A 62 -12.07 9.56 -10.58
CA LEU A 62 -12.13 9.62 -12.05
C LEU A 62 -13.57 9.52 -12.55
N GLU A 63 -14.37 8.60 -12.04
CA GLU A 63 -15.80 8.49 -12.39
C GLU A 63 -16.58 9.76 -12.03
N GLY A 64 -16.28 10.36 -10.87
CA GLY A 64 -16.84 11.65 -10.47
C GLY A 64 -16.46 12.78 -11.43
N ALA A 65 -15.19 12.84 -11.86
CA ALA A 65 -14.72 13.82 -12.82
C ALA A 65 -15.36 13.64 -14.21
N LEU A 66 -15.46 12.40 -14.69
CA LEU A 66 -16.12 12.09 -15.97
C LEU A 66 -17.59 12.49 -15.96
N ARG A 67 -18.35 12.15 -14.91
CA ARG A 67 -19.75 12.57 -14.78
C ARG A 67 -19.92 14.09 -14.72
N ARG A 68 -19.00 14.80 -14.07
CA ARG A 68 -19.05 16.27 -13.95
C ARG A 68 -18.78 16.98 -15.26
N HIS A 69 -17.75 16.54 -15.99
CA HIS A 69 -17.27 17.26 -17.18
C HIS A 69 -17.85 16.74 -18.49
N TYR A 70 -18.36 15.51 -18.52
CA TYR A 70 -18.96 14.87 -19.70
C TYR A 70 -20.34 14.26 -19.41
N PRO A 71 -21.32 15.01 -18.86
CA PRO A 71 -22.59 14.45 -18.37
C PRO A 71 -23.49 13.86 -19.48
N GLN A 72 -23.28 14.24 -20.74
CA GLN A 72 -24.05 13.74 -21.88
C GLN A 72 -23.47 12.47 -22.52
N HIS A 73 -22.30 12.01 -22.05
CA HIS A 73 -21.63 10.84 -22.59
C HIS A 73 -21.66 9.71 -21.56
N ASP A 74 -22.09 8.52 -21.96
CA ASP A 74 -22.00 7.31 -21.12
C ASP A 74 -20.57 6.76 -21.16
N LEU A 75 -19.66 7.46 -20.48
CA LEU A 75 -18.25 7.08 -20.37
C LEU A 75 -18.07 6.11 -19.20
N LYS A 76 -17.71 4.86 -19.52
CA LYS A 76 -17.33 3.86 -18.52
C LYS A 76 -15.83 3.93 -18.26
N THR A 77 -15.45 3.97 -16.97
CA THR A 77 -14.04 3.91 -16.58
C THR A 77 -13.51 2.50 -16.85
N PRO A 78 -12.54 2.32 -17.76
CA PRO A 78 -11.94 1.00 -17.98
C PRO A 78 -11.02 0.66 -16.82
N SER A 79 -10.69 -0.64 -16.66
CA SER A 79 -9.61 -1.05 -15.76
C SER A 79 -8.24 -0.61 -16.32
N PHE A 80 -7.86 0.64 -16.06
CA PHE A 80 -6.66 1.26 -16.65
C PHE A 80 -5.38 0.99 -15.86
N MET A 81 -5.48 0.46 -14.64
CA MET A 81 -4.33 0.23 -13.76
C MET A 81 -4.23 -1.23 -13.33
N ARG A 82 -3.00 -1.76 -13.28
CA ARG A 82 -2.66 -3.09 -12.80
C ARG A 82 -1.40 -3.02 -11.98
N TYR A 83 -1.29 -3.89 -10.98
CA TYR A 83 -0.11 -4.01 -10.15
C TYR A 83 0.63 -5.31 -10.45
N GLY A 84 1.96 -5.25 -10.40
CA GLY A 84 2.84 -6.40 -10.50
C GLY A 84 3.89 -6.32 -9.41
N SER A 85 4.34 -7.49 -8.93
CA SER A 85 5.43 -7.60 -7.98
C SER A 85 6.44 -8.62 -8.49
N TRP A 86 7.73 -8.28 -8.35
CA TRP A 86 8.83 -9.19 -8.61
C TRP A 86 9.29 -9.92 -7.34
N ILE A 87 8.79 -9.51 -6.16
CA ILE A 87 9.20 -10.07 -4.87
C ILE A 87 8.75 -11.54 -4.78
N GLY A 88 9.70 -12.44 -4.56
CA GLY A 88 9.46 -13.89 -4.57
C GLY A 88 9.30 -14.51 -5.96
N GLY A 89 9.34 -13.71 -7.03
CA GLY A 89 9.26 -14.16 -8.41
C GLY A 89 10.57 -14.02 -9.18
N ASP A 90 11.28 -12.92 -9.00
CA ASP A 90 12.57 -12.65 -9.65
C ASP A 90 13.68 -13.50 -9.02
N ARG A 91 14.27 -14.38 -9.84
CA ARG A 91 15.30 -15.35 -9.43
C ARG A 91 16.68 -14.99 -9.95
N ASP A 92 16.80 -13.95 -10.76
CA ASP A 92 18.07 -13.65 -11.41
C ASP A 92 19.14 -13.32 -10.36
N GLY A 93 20.21 -14.11 -10.32
CA GLY A 93 21.28 -14.00 -9.33
C GLY A 93 20.88 -14.25 -7.86
N ASN A 94 19.66 -14.70 -7.56
CA ASN A 94 19.18 -14.89 -6.18
C ASN A 94 18.81 -16.36 -5.87
N PRO A 95 19.72 -17.15 -5.25
CA PRO A 95 19.48 -18.57 -4.97
C PRO A 95 18.39 -18.79 -3.91
N TYR A 96 18.01 -17.76 -3.15
CA TYR A 96 16.98 -17.84 -2.12
C TYR A 96 15.56 -17.80 -2.70
N VAL A 97 15.39 -17.42 -3.97
CA VAL A 97 14.07 -17.42 -4.63
C VAL A 97 13.84 -18.75 -5.34
N THR A 98 13.36 -19.73 -4.56
CA THR A 98 13.05 -21.07 -5.06
C THR A 98 11.64 -21.18 -5.64
N ALA A 99 11.32 -22.29 -6.32
CA ALA A 99 9.95 -22.58 -6.76
C ALA A 99 8.93 -22.58 -5.60
N LYS A 100 9.34 -23.07 -4.42
CA LYS A 100 8.52 -23.05 -3.21
C LYS A 100 8.23 -21.62 -2.75
N ILE A 101 9.22 -20.73 -2.82
CA ILE A 101 9.06 -19.31 -2.46
C ILE A 101 8.15 -18.59 -3.45
N THR A 102 8.27 -18.86 -4.75
CA THR A 102 7.34 -18.27 -5.74
C THR A 102 5.91 -18.76 -5.53
N ALA A 103 5.71 -20.05 -5.25
CA ALA A 103 4.38 -20.57 -4.93
C ALA A 103 3.81 -19.94 -3.65
N PHE A 104 4.65 -19.73 -2.63
CA PHE A 104 4.30 -19.01 -1.41
C PHE A 104 3.88 -17.55 -1.73
N ALA A 105 4.69 -16.80 -2.50
CA ALA A 105 4.37 -15.43 -2.91
C ALA A 105 3.00 -15.32 -3.60
N LEU A 106 2.72 -16.21 -4.56
CA LEU A 106 1.44 -16.25 -5.26
C LEU A 106 0.26 -16.56 -4.32
N SER A 107 0.47 -17.47 -3.36
CA SER A 107 -0.53 -17.78 -2.34
C SER A 107 -0.83 -16.56 -1.45
N GLU A 108 0.21 -15.86 -1.00
CA GLU A 108 0.06 -14.68 -0.15
C GLU A 108 -0.61 -13.52 -0.88
N CYS A 109 -0.26 -13.26 -2.15
CA CYS A 109 -0.94 -12.28 -2.99
C CYS A 109 -2.43 -12.61 -3.15
N ARG A 110 -2.77 -13.88 -3.41
CA ARG A 110 -4.16 -14.35 -3.49
C ARG A 110 -4.89 -14.14 -2.17
N ASN A 111 -4.28 -14.52 -1.05
CA ASN A 111 -4.87 -14.40 0.28
C ASN A 111 -5.14 -12.93 0.62
N ALA A 112 -4.18 -12.03 0.38
CA ALA A 112 -4.34 -10.60 0.61
C ALA A 112 -5.51 -10.00 -0.19
N ALA A 113 -5.65 -10.37 -1.47
CA ALA A 113 -6.77 -9.91 -2.29
C ALA A 113 -8.12 -10.45 -1.78
N ILE A 114 -8.20 -11.74 -1.46
CA ILE A 114 -9.45 -12.35 -0.94
C ILE A 114 -9.85 -11.73 0.40
N GLU A 115 -8.90 -11.54 1.32
CA GLU A 115 -9.14 -10.93 2.63
C GLU A 115 -9.69 -9.52 2.48
N TRP A 116 -9.08 -8.70 1.62
CA TRP A 116 -9.56 -7.35 1.31
C TRP A 116 -11.02 -7.35 0.82
N TYR A 117 -11.34 -8.17 -0.18
CA TYR A 117 -12.71 -8.26 -0.69
C TYR A 117 -13.69 -8.78 0.35
N ARG A 118 -13.29 -9.76 1.18
CA ARG A 118 -14.15 -10.28 2.27
C ARG A 118 -14.46 -9.19 3.29
N GLU A 119 -13.49 -8.36 3.65
CA GLU A 119 -13.73 -7.22 4.56
C GLU A 119 -14.66 -6.19 3.94
N LYS A 120 -14.48 -5.85 2.65
CA LYS A 120 -15.37 -4.92 1.96
C LYS A 120 -16.80 -5.43 1.89
N VAL A 121 -17.00 -6.69 1.53
CA VAL A 121 -18.34 -7.31 1.48
C VAL A 121 -19.00 -7.37 2.85
N ARG A 122 -18.24 -7.62 3.93
CA ARG A 122 -18.79 -7.60 5.30
C ARG A 122 -19.24 -6.22 5.77
N ARG A 123 -18.72 -5.14 5.18
CA ARG A 123 -19.06 -3.75 5.51
C ARG A 123 -20.26 -3.23 4.70
N LEU A 124 -20.71 -3.97 3.68
CA LEU A 124 -21.94 -3.71 2.92
C LEU A 124 -23.16 -4.22 3.69
#